data_AF-A0A9E0ZLH7-F1
#
_entry.id   AF-A0A9E0ZLH7-F1
#
_cell.length_a   1.000
_cell.length_b   1.000
_cell.length_c   1.000
_cell.angle_alpha   90.00
_cell.angle_beta   90.00
_cell.angle_gamma   90.00
#
_symmetry.space_group_name_H-M   'P 1'
#
loop_
_entity.id
_entity.type
_entity.pdbx_description
1 polymer ?
#
loop_
_entity_poly.entity_id
_entity_poly.type
_entity_poly.pdbx_seq_one_letter_code
_entity_poly.pdbx_strand_id
1 'polypeptide(L)' 'MKPQVIPRFCIEGRYYRKEELSEEQVRKILEKRLEKAMDAIHYKRKS' A
#
# COMPACT_ATOMS: atom_id res chain seq x y z
N MET A 1 -2.38 -18.84 22.00
CA MET A 1 -2.84 -18.57 20.62
C MET A 1 -2.00 -17.43 20.08
N LYS A 2 -1.32 -17.56 18.94
CA LYS A 2 -0.55 -16.44 18.37
C LYS A 2 -1.53 -15.47 17.70
N PRO A 3 -1.50 -14.16 18.01
CA PRO A 3 -2.33 -13.20 17.31
C PRO A 3 -1.96 -13.19 15.82
N GLN A 4 -2.96 -13.37 14.96
CA GLN A 4 -2.78 -13.36 13.51
C GLN A 4 -3.11 -11.95 13.02
N VAL A 5 -2.10 -11.22 12.56
CA VAL A 5 -2.29 -9.88 11.98
C VAL A 5 -2.68 -10.06 10.52
N ILE A 6 -3.90 -9.65 10.17
CA ILE A 6 -4.39 -9.68 8.79
C ILE A 6 -4.21 -8.29 8.19
N PRO A 7 -3.29 -8.09 7.23
CA PRO A 7 -3.09 -6.79 6.61
C PRO A 7 -4.31 -6.37 5.79
N ARG A 8 -4.73 -5.12 5.95
CA ARG A 8 -5.84 -4.51 5.20
C ARG A 8 -5.39 -3.23 4.50
N PHE A 9 -5.96 -2.98 3.33
CA PHE A 9 -5.80 -1.74 2.58
C PHE A 9 -6.95 -0.80 2.91
N CYS A 10 -6.63 0.38 3.45
CA CYS A 10 -7.62 1.44 3.62
C CYS A 10 -7.65 2.30 2.35
N ILE A 11 -8.78 2.33 1.67
CA ILE A 11 -9.05 3.09 0.45
C ILE A 11 -10.35 3.85 0.68
N GLU A 12 -10.30 5.18 0.64
CA GLU A 12 -11.47 6.06 0.81
C GLU A 12 -12.30 5.73 2.06
N GLY A 13 -11.64 5.40 3.17
CA GLY A 13 -12.29 5.06 4.44
C GLY A 13 -12.87 3.64 4.52
N ARG A 14 -12.76 2.84 3.45
CA ARG A 14 -13.15 1.42 3.42
C ARG A 14 -11.90 0.53 3.51
N TYR A 15 -12.07 -0.62 4.16
CA TYR A 15 -10.99 -1.58 4.37
C TYR A 15 -11.18 -2.81 3.50
N TYR A 16 -10.13 -3.18 2.76
CA TYR A 16 -10.11 -4.30 1.83
C TYR A 16 -9.00 -5.28 2.20
N ARG A 17 -9.25 -6.57 2.06
CA ARG A 17 -8.21 -7.60 2.02
C ARG A 17 -7.56 -7.61 0.65
N LYS A 18 -6.40 -8.27 0.55
CA LYS A 18 -5.70 -8.44 -0.72
C LYS A 18 -6.56 -9.19 -1.74
N GLU A 19 -7.32 -10.19 -1.30
CA GLU A 19 -8.20 -10.97 -2.19
C GLU A 19 -9.34 -10.14 -2.81
N GLU A 20 -9.68 -8.99 -2.22
CA GLU A 20 -10.81 -8.13 -2.62
C GLU A 20 -10.39 -7.02 -3.59
N LEU A 21 -9.11 -6.96 -3.96
CA LEU A 21 -8.55 -5.95 -4.85
C LEU A 21 -7.94 -6.59 -6.08
N SER A 22 -8.08 -5.93 -7.24
CA SER A 22 -7.34 -6.33 -8.43
C SER A 22 -5.84 -6.04 -8.27
N GLU A 23 -5.01 -6.78 -9.01
CA GLU A 23 -3.55 -6.55 -9.01
C GLU A 23 -3.20 -5.11 -9.39
N GLU A 24 -3.93 -4.53 -10.34
CA GLU A 24 -3.75 -3.14 -10.77
C GLU A 24 -4.06 -2.13 -9.66
N GLN A 25 -5.12 -2.35 -8.89
CA GLN A 25 -5.46 -1.52 -7.73
C GLN A 25 -4.37 -1.61 -6.66
N VAL A 26 -3.90 -2.83 -6.36
CA VAL A 26 -2.81 -3.05 -5.40
C VAL A 26 -1.54 -2.34 -5.85
N ARG A 27 -1.17 -2.46 -7.13
CA ARG A 27 0.01 -1.79 -7.70
C ARG A 27 -0.08 -0.27 -7.52
N LYS A 28 -1.18 0.37 -7.90
CA LYS A 28 -1.37 1.83 -7.76
C LYS A 28 -1.26 2.29 -6.30
N ILE A 29 -1.78 1.51 -5.35
CA ILE A 29 -1.69 1.82 -3.92
C ILE A 29 -0.24 1.75 -3.45
N LEU A 30 0.48 0.69 -3.83
CA LEU A 30 1.87 0.49 -3.43
C LEU A 30 2.79 1.53 -4.06
N GLU A 31 2.59 1.89 -5.33
CA GLU A 31 3.34 2.97 -5.99
C GLU A 31 3.17 4.30 -5.26
N LYS A 32 1.94 4.72 -4.95
CA LYS A 32 1.69 5.95 -4.16
C LYS A 32 2.34 5.91 -2.78
N ARG A 33 2.34 4.75 -2.11
CA ARG A 33 3.00 4.60 -0.81
C ARG A 33 4.51 4.67 -0.93
N LEU A 34 5.07 4.07 -1.98
CA LEU A 34 6.49 4.11 -2.27
C LEU A 34 6.93 5.55 -2.56
N GLU A 35 6.18 6.29 -3.38
CA GLU A 35 6.42 7.71 -3.64
C GLU A 35 6.46 8.53 -2.37
N LYS A 36 5.44 8.41 -1.50
CA LYS A 36 5.43 9.10 -0.20
C LYS A 36 6.61 8.70 0.69
N ALA A 37 6.98 7.42 0.69
CA ALA A 37 8.12 6.95 1.47
C ALA A 37 9.43 7.54 0.93
N MET A 38 9.60 7.57 -0.39
CA MET A 38 10.76 8.18 -1.05
C MET A 38 10.84 9.68 -0.77
N ASP A 39 9.71 10.40 -0.86
CA ASP A 39 9.64 11.82 -0.52
C ASP A 39 10.04 12.08 0.93
N ALA A 40 9.55 11.25 1.87
CA ALA A 40 9.86 11.38 3.29
C ALA A 40 11.34 11.18 3.62
N ILE A 41 12.07 10.39 2.82
CA ILE A 41 13.52 10.20 2.96
C ILE A 41 14.34 11.07 2.00
N HIS A 42 13.69 12.04 1.32
CA HIS A 42 14.29 12.89 0.29
C HIS A 42 15.01 12.11 -0.82
N TYR A 43 14.57 10.88 -1.09
CA TYR A 43 15.15 10.05 -2.13
C TYR A 43 14.63 10.48 -3.50
N LYS A 44 15.53 10.99 -4.34
CA LYS A 44 15.23 11.23 -5.75
C LYS A 44 15.51 9.97 -6.54
N ARG A 45 14.46 9.45 -7.19
CA ARG A 45 14.59 8.34 -8.13
C ARG A 45 15.54 8.78 -9.25
N LYS A 46 16.56 7.97 -9.54
CA LYS A 46 17.33 8.15 -10.78
C LYS A 46 16.41 7.77 -11.93
N SER A 47 16.00 8.79 -12.70
CA SER A 47 15.28 8.68 -13.96
C SER A 47 16.17 8.09 -15.04
#